data_AF-A0A6N7GT45-F1
#
_entry.id   AF-A0A6N7GT45-F1
#
_cell.length_a   1.000
_cell.length_b   1.000
_cell.length_c   1.000
_cell.angle_alpha   90.00
_cell.angle_beta   90.00
_cell.angle_gamma   90.00
#
_symmetry.space_group_name_H-M   'P 1'
#
loop_
_entity.id
_entity.type
_entity.pdbx_description
1 polymer ?
#
loop_
_entity_poly.entity_id
_entity_poly.type
_entity_poly.pdbx_seq_one_letter_code
_entity_poly.pdbx_strand_id
1 'polypeptide(L)'
;MSSSEADGRSAETLTRAADALAAAVGDPDRIPDAEFRTLIANAVRLYAVKAEAGMRMPVPQGGGGVTITDAMVTVTDLLHSLNVQLFELSMWQAMTGNCIAPHQRVDV
;
A
#
# COMPACT_ATOMS: atom_id res chain seq x y z
N MET A 1 8.19 -0.42 -31.10
CA MET A 1 8.17 -1.13 -29.80
C MET A 1 6.73 -1.14 -29.35
N SER A 2 6.11 -2.31 -29.29
CA SER A 2 4.66 -2.47 -29.13
C SER A 2 4.26 -2.27 -27.67
N SER A 3 3.10 -1.64 -27.39
CA SER A 3 2.60 -1.38 -26.03
C SER A 3 2.58 -2.64 -25.15
N SER A 4 2.28 -3.79 -25.76
CA SER A 4 2.26 -5.11 -25.10
C SER A 4 3.65 -5.55 -24.57
N GLU A 5 4.74 -5.19 -25.26
CA GLU A 5 6.10 -5.50 -24.80
C GLU A 5 6.53 -4.62 -23.62
N ALA A 6 6.04 -3.37 -23.57
CA ALA A 6 6.30 -2.45 -22.48
C ALA A 6 5.53 -2.86 -21.20
N ASP A 7 4.27 -3.30 -21.36
CA ASP A 7 3.46 -3.81 -20.26
C ASP A 7 4.08 -5.08 -19.66
N GLY A 8 4.53 -6.02 -20.51
CA GLY A 8 5.21 -7.25 -20.07
C GLY A 8 6.50 -7.00 -19.28
N ARG A 9 7.34 -6.06 -19.75
CA ARG A 9 8.58 -5.68 -19.04
C ARG A 9 8.31 -4.99 -17.71
N SER A 10 7.25 -4.19 -17.65
CA SER A 10 6.83 -3.51 -16.42
C SER A 10 6.34 -4.53 -15.38
N ALA A 11 5.56 -5.52 -15.81
CA ALA A 11 5.10 -6.61 -14.94
C ALA A 11 6.27 -7.43 -14.37
N GLU A 12 7.24 -7.81 -15.21
CA GLU A 12 8.45 -8.53 -14.76
C GLU A 12 9.26 -7.72 -13.73
N THR A 13 9.38 -6.41 -13.95
CA THR A 13 10.10 -5.51 -13.04
C THR A 13 9.40 -5.42 -11.68
N LEU A 14 8.07 -5.32 -11.66
CA LEU A 14 7.28 -5.30 -10.44
C LEU A 14 7.39 -6.62 -9.66
N THR A 15 7.35 -7.77 -10.35
CA THR A 15 7.57 -9.07 -9.71
C THR A 15 8.94 -9.15 -9.04
N ARG A 16 10.00 -8.73 -9.73
CA ARG A 16 11.36 -8.70 -9.14
C ARG A 16 11.46 -7.77 -7.94
N ALA A 17 10.81 -6.60 -7.99
CA ALA A 17 10.78 -5.68 -6.87
C ALA A 17 10.05 -6.29 -5.66
N ALA A 18 8.92 -6.97 -5.89
CA ALA A 18 8.18 -7.67 -4.85
C ALA A 18 9.01 -8.80 -4.20
N ASP A 19 9.69 -9.61 -5.00
CA ASP A 19 10.57 -10.67 -4.50
C ASP A 19 11.74 -10.11 -3.67
N ALA A 20 12.33 -9.00 -4.11
CA ALA A 20 13.39 -8.32 -3.38
C ALA A 20 12.91 -7.77 -2.02
N LEU A 21 11.71 -7.18 -1.98
CA LEU A 21 11.08 -6.72 -0.75
C LEU A 21 10.78 -7.88 0.21
N ALA A 22 10.22 -8.98 -0.30
CA ALA A 22 9.92 -10.16 0.49
C ALA A 22 11.19 -10.78 1.11
N ALA A 23 12.29 -10.83 0.35
CA ALA A 23 13.58 -11.33 0.84
C ALA A 23 14.23 -10.42 1.90
N ALA A 24 13.87 -9.13 1.94
CA ALA A 24 14.41 -8.16 2.89
C ALA A 24 13.61 -8.09 4.21
N VAL A 25 12.44 -8.74 4.33
CA VAL A 25 11.63 -8.70 5.56
C VAL A 25 12.41 -9.21 6.79
N GLY A 26 13.27 -10.21 6.61
CA GLY A 26 14.13 -10.75 7.67
C GLY A 26 15.45 -9.99 7.88
N ASP A 27 15.77 -9.04 7.01
CA ASP A 27 17.00 -8.23 7.02
C ASP A 27 16.71 -6.85 6.39
N PRO A 28 16.07 -5.92 7.14
CA PRO A 28 15.57 -4.67 6.59
C PRO A 28 16.65 -3.76 6.00
N ASP A 29 17.88 -3.84 6.51
CA ASP A 29 19.03 -3.03 6.06
C ASP A 29 19.50 -3.41 4.64
N ARG A 30 18.99 -4.51 4.08
CA ARG A 30 19.29 -4.97 2.72
C ARG A 30 18.78 -4.03 1.63
N ILE A 31 17.75 -3.23 1.93
CA ILE A 31 17.21 -2.24 1.01
C ILE A 31 17.52 -0.86 1.58
N PRO A 32 18.25 0.00 0.84
CA PRO A 32 18.54 1.32 1.36
C PRO A 32 17.26 2.18 1.46
N ASP A 33 17.23 2.96 2.54
CA ASP A 33 16.09 3.76 2.95
C ASP A 33 15.54 4.69 1.86
N ALA A 34 16.40 5.29 1.04
CA ALA A 34 15.99 6.29 0.06
C ALA A 34 15.16 5.66 -1.07
N GLU A 35 15.58 4.48 -1.52
CA GLU A 35 14.90 3.66 -2.51
C GLU A 35 13.57 3.14 -1.96
N PHE A 36 13.58 2.64 -0.71
CA PHE A 36 12.36 2.17 -0.06
C PHE A 36 11.32 3.30 0.12
N ARG A 37 11.76 4.49 0.55
CA ARG A 37 10.89 5.69 0.67
C ARG A 37 10.26 6.08 -0.67
N THR A 38 11.04 6.00 -1.76
CA THR A 38 10.52 6.30 -3.11
C THR A 38 9.49 5.27 -3.54
N LEU A 39 9.75 3.99 -3.28
CA LEU A 39 8.84 2.90 -3.61
C LEU A 39 7.51 3.03 -2.85
N ILE A 40 7.57 3.19 -1.52
CA ILE A 40 6.36 3.29 -0.69
C ILE A 40 5.53 4.52 -1.05
N ALA A 41 6.16 5.67 -1.32
CA ALA A 41 5.45 6.88 -1.72
C ALA A 41 4.64 6.68 -3.01
N ASN A 42 5.21 6.04 -4.03
CA ASN A 42 4.51 5.77 -5.29
C ASN A 42 3.45 4.68 -5.13
N ALA A 43 3.73 3.62 -4.36
CA ALA A 43 2.77 2.55 -4.09
C ALA A 43 1.54 3.08 -3.35
N VAL A 44 1.72 3.88 -2.29
CA VAL A 44 0.64 4.50 -1.52
C VAL A 44 -0.18 5.44 -2.39
N ARG A 45 0.47 6.31 -3.18
CA ARG A 45 -0.24 7.22 -4.10
C ARG A 45 -1.08 6.48 -5.13
N LEU A 46 -0.53 5.43 -5.75
CA LEU A 46 -1.28 4.61 -6.70
C LEU A 46 -2.44 3.88 -6.02
N TYR A 47 -2.22 3.32 -4.82
CA TYR A 47 -3.26 2.66 -4.04
C TYR A 47 -4.40 3.62 -3.71
N ALA A 48 -4.10 4.85 -3.28
CA ALA A 48 -5.09 5.88 -3.00
C ALA A 48 -5.95 6.21 -4.23
N VAL A 49 -5.31 6.46 -5.39
CA VAL A 49 -6.03 6.72 -6.66
C VAL A 49 -6.95 5.54 -7.02
N LYS A 50 -6.49 4.30 -6.84
CA LYS A 50 -7.30 3.12 -7.13
C LYS A 50 -8.47 2.98 -6.17
N ALA A 51 -8.25 3.22 -4.88
CA ALA A 51 -9.29 3.17 -3.86
C ALA A 51 -10.38 4.24 -4.11
N GLU A 52 -9.99 5.47 -4.45
CA GLU A 52 -10.91 6.55 -4.81
C GLU A 52 -11.74 6.23 -6.07
N ALA A 53 -11.15 5.51 -7.02
CA ALA A 53 -11.85 5.01 -8.20
C ALA A 53 -12.79 3.81 -7.91
N GLY A 54 -12.94 3.39 -6.65
CA GLY A 54 -13.75 2.24 -6.26
C GLY A 54 -13.11 0.88 -6.56
N MET A 55 -11.85 0.85 -7.05
CA MET A 55 -11.09 -0.38 -7.29
C MET A 55 -10.50 -0.88 -5.98
N ARG A 56 -11.34 -1.45 -5.11
CA ARG A 56 -10.88 -2.03 -3.85
C ARG A 56 -9.89 -3.16 -4.12
N MET A 57 -8.67 -2.98 -3.61
CA MET A 57 -7.59 -3.96 -3.75
C MET A 57 -7.39 -4.67 -2.40
N PRO A 58 -8.04 -5.83 -2.16
CA PRO A 58 -7.78 -6.58 -0.95
C PRO A 58 -6.31 -7.01 -0.92
N VAL A 59 -5.62 -6.68 0.16
CA VAL A 59 -4.24 -7.13 0.38
C VAL A 59 -4.31 -8.58 0.88
N PRO A 60 -3.49 -9.51 0.34
CA PRO A 60 -3.46 -10.89 0.79
C PRO A 60 -3.21 -10.99 2.30
N GLN A 61 -3.96 -11.86 2.99
CA GLN A 61 -3.80 -12.14 4.41
C GLN A 61 -3.11 -13.49 4.63
N GLY A 62 -2.21 -13.56 5.62
CA GLY A 62 -1.48 -14.77 5.98
C GLY A 62 -0.41 -15.19 4.94
N GLY A 63 0.40 -16.21 5.26
CA GLY A 63 1.30 -16.87 4.30
C GLY A 63 2.22 -15.96 3.46
N GLY A 64 2.80 -14.91 4.04
CA GLY A 64 3.62 -13.91 3.32
C GLY A 64 2.85 -12.65 2.88
N GLY A 65 1.56 -12.56 3.21
CA GLY A 65 0.74 -11.35 3.10
C GLY A 65 0.83 -10.43 4.34
N VAL A 66 0.09 -9.32 4.30
CA VAL A 66 0.11 -8.28 5.34
C VAL A 66 -0.75 -8.72 6.54
N THR A 67 -0.16 -8.70 7.74
CA THR A 67 -0.91 -8.97 8.97
C THR A 67 -1.67 -7.72 9.45
N ILE A 68 -2.61 -7.91 10.38
CA ILE A 68 -3.31 -6.78 11.02
C ILE A 68 -2.29 -5.84 11.69
N THR A 69 -1.30 -6.39 12.38
CA THR A 69 -0.26 -5.60 13.06
C THR A 69 0.57 -4.80 12.07
N ASP A 70 0.97 -5.41 10.95
CA ASP A 70 1.73 -4.70 9.90
C ASP A 70 0.94 -3.50 9.38
N ALA A 71 -0.36 -3.68 9.13
CA ALA A 71 -1.23 -2.59 8.68
C ALA A 71 -1.35 -1.49 9.75
N MET A 72 -1.56 -1.84 11.03
CA MET A 72 -1.68 -0.86 12.11
C MET A 72 -0.40 -0.05 12.30
N VAL A 73 0.76 -0.70 12.30
CA VAL A 73 2.07 -0.05 12.43
C VAL A 73 2.32 0.86 11.24
N THR A 74 2.14 0.35 10.02
CA THR A 74 2.40 1.11 8.79
C THR A 74 1.52 2.35 8.70
N VAL A 75 0.21 2.23 8.95
CA VAL A 75 -0.71 3.37 8.87
C VAL A 75 -0.40 4.40 9.96
N THR A 76 -0.10 3.96 11.18
CA THR A 76 0.23 4.89 12.28
C THR A 76 1.51 5.66 11.99
N ASP A 77 2.54 4.99 11.49
CA ASP A 77 3.82 5.62 11.14
C ASP A 77 3.67 6.58 9.95
N LEU A 78 2.89 6.20 8.92
CA LEU A 78 2.60 7.09 7.80
C LEU A 78 1.88 8.37 8.25
N LEU A 79 0.85 8.25 9.08
CA LEU A 79 0.15 9.41 9.64
C LEU A 79 1.11 10.31 10.43
N HIS A 80 1.94 9.71 11.29
CA HIS A 80 2.94 10.44 12.07
C HIS A 80 3.96 11.15 11.17
N SER A 81 4.49 10.49 10.14
CA SER A 81 5.45 11.06 9.19
C SER A 81 4.90 12.23 8.39
N LEU A 82 3.58 12.25 8.16
CA LEU A 82 2.85 13.32 7.48
C LEU A 82 2.33 14.39 8.46
N ASN A 83 2.68 14.27 9.75
CA ASN A 83 2.21 15.14 10.81
C ASN A 83 0.67 15.21 10.88
N VAL A 84 0.01 14.06 10.72
CA VAL A 84 -1.44 13.89 10.83
C VAL A 84 -1.76 13.09 12.08
N GLN A 85 -2.67 13.60 12.91
CA GLN A 85 -3.14 12.90 14.09
C GLN A 85 -4.33 11.99 13.76
N LEU A 86 -4.53 10.91 14.53
CA LEU A 86 -5.60 9.95 14.27
C LEU A 86 -7.00 10.61 14.27
N PHE A 87 -7.22 11.63 15.10
CA PHE A 87 -8.49 12.36 15.11
C PHE A 87 -8.70 13.17 13.83
N GLU A 88 -7.65 13.70 13.19
CA GLU A 88 -7.75 14.46 11.95
C GLU A 88 -8.16 13.53 10.80
N LEU A 89 -7.65 12.30 10.78
CA LEU A 89 -8.12 11.27 9.87
C LEU A 89 -9.62 11.00 10.05
N SER A 90 -10.08 10.87 11.30
CA SER A 90 -11.50 10.65 11.58
C SER A 90 -12.38 11.84 11.14
N MET A 91 -11.87 13.06 11.31
CA MET A 91 -12.55 14.28 10.86
C MET A 91 -12.65 14.31 9.33
N TRP A 92 -11.56 14.01 8.62
CA TRP A 92 -11.53 13.95 7.17
C TRP A 92 -12.50 12.90 6.61
N GLN A 93 -12.56 11.70 7.20
CA GLN A 93 -13.50 10.65 6.81
C GLN A 93 -14.96 11.09 6.98
N ALA A 94 -15.27 11.78 8.08
CA ALA A 94 -16.60 12.32 8.33
C ALA A 94 -16.99 13.41 7.32
N MET A 95 -16.06 14.30 6.96
CA MET A 95 -16.30 15.38 5.99
C MET A 95 -16.45 14.88 4.55
N THR A 96 -15.71 13.84 4.17
CA THR A 96 -15.68 13.33 2.79
C THR A 96 -16.68 12.22 2.51
N GLY A 97 -17.33 11.68 3.54
CA GLY A 97 -18.17 10.49 3.40
C GLY A 97 -17.37 9.22 3.08
N ASN A 98 -16.04 9.25 3.23
CA ASN A 98 -15.17 8.09 3.04
C ASN A 98 -15.13 7.18 4.28
N CYS A 99 -16.22 7.17 5.06
CA CYS A 99 -16.38 6.25 6.16
C CYS A 99 -16.53 4.83 5.61
N ILE A 100 -15.72 3.89 6.11
CA ILE A 100 -15.85 2.48 5.73
C ILE A 100 -17.20 1.99 6.28
N ALA A 101 -18.22 1.92 5.42
CA ALA A 101 -19.52 1.41 5.84
C ALA A 101 -19.41 -0.09 6.17
N PRO A 102 -19.92 -0.57 7.32
CA PRO A 102 -19.71 -1.95 7.78
C PRO A 102 -20.26 -3.05 6.86
N HIS A 103 -21.17 -2.71 5.95
CA HIS A 103 -21.77 -3.64 4.98
C HIS A 103 -21.01 -3.73 3.65
N GLN A 104 -19.98 -2.91 3.44
CA GLN A 104 -19.08 -3.06 2.30
C GLN A 104 -17.96 -4.04 2.69
N ARG A 105 -18.35 -5.26 3.10
CA ARG A 105 -17.42 -6.39 3.11
C ARG A 105 -17.13 -6.74 1.65
N VAL A 106 -15.85 -6.90 1.33
CA VAL A 106 -15.48 -7.56 0.09
C VAL A 106 -15.93 -9.00 0.29
N ASP A 107 -16.99 -9.41 -0.40
CA ASP A 107 -17.34 -10.83 -0.48
C ASP A 107 -16.12 -11.53 -1.10
N VAL A 108 -15.51 -12.42 -0.31
CA VAL A 108 -14.35 -13.24 -0.68
C VAL A 108 -14.81 -14.36 -1.60
#